data_AF-A0AA95Z8R9-F1
#
_entry.id   AF-A0AA95Z8R9-F1
#
_cell.length_a   1.000
_cell.length_b   1.000
_cell.length_c   1.000
_cell.angle_alpha   90.00
_cell.angle_beta   90.00
_cell.angle_gamma   90.00
#
_symmetry.space_group_name_H-M   'P 1'
#
loop_
_entity.id
_entity.type
_entity.pdbx_description
1 polymer ?
#
loop_
_entity_poly.entity_id
_entity_poly.type
_entity_poly.pdbx_seq_one_letter_code
_entity_poly.pdbx_strand_id
1 'polypeptide(L)'
;ASLKYFLTQALASATLLFSIIFTALTFSMIHSLLISNLFLNTLINSSLLLKMGAAPFHFWFPGVMEGLTWNNGLILMTWQKIAPLILL
;
A
#
# COMPACT_ATOMS: atom_id res chain seq x y z
N ALA A 1 -6.15 13.19 12.50
CA ALA A 1 -6.34 12.00 11.66
C ALA A 1 -5.87 12.20 10.21
N SER A 2 -6.35 13.24 9.51
CA SER A 2 -6.09 13.47 8.07
C SER A 2 -4.61 13.53 7.68
N LEU A 3 -3.78 14.30 8.40
CA LEU A 3 -2.35 14.43 8.10
C LEU A 3 -1.63 13.07 8.21
N LYS A 4 -1.89 12.30 9.27
CA LYS A 4 -1.30 10.96 9.45
C LYS A 4 -1.67 10.02 8.30
N TYR A 5 -2.95 10.00 7.92
CA TYR A 5 -3.43 9.22 6.77
C TYR A 5 -2.76 9.66 5.46
N PHE A 6 -2.68 10.96 5.22
CA PHE A 6 -2.09 11.50 4.00
C PHE A 6 -0.62 11.10 3.86
N LEU A 7 0.20 11.31 4.90
CA LEU A 7 1.62 10.95 4.83
C LEU A 7 1.83 9.45 4.61
N THR A 8 1.07 8.60 5.31
CA THR A 8 1.24 7.14 5.16
C THR A 8 0.82 6.66 3.78
N GLN A 9 -0.31 7.15 3.26
CA GLN A 9 -0.78 6.77 1.93
C GLN A 9 0.09 7.34 0.80
N ALA A 10 0.62 8.55 0.96
CA ALA A 10 1.56 9.15 0.01
C ALA A 10 2.90 8.39 -0.01
N LEU A 11 3.38 7.93 1.15
CA LEU A 11 4.58 7.09 1.21
C LEU A 11 4.32 5.70 0.60
N ALA A 12 3.13 5.12 0.83
CA ALA A 12 2.74 3.85 0.23
C ALA A 12 2.67 3.94 -1.31
N SER A 13 2.13 5.03 -1.86
CA SER A 13 2.07 5.22 -3.31
C SER A 13 3.45 5.51 -3.91
N ALA A 14 4.29 6.28 -3.24
CA ALA A 14 5.66 6.54 -3.68
C ALA A 14 6.51 5.27 -3.71
N THR A 15 6.39 4.41 -2.68
CA THR A 15 7.09 3.11 -2.63
C THR A 15 6.60 2.13 -3.70
N LEU A 16 5.29 2.11 -3.99
CA LEU A 16 4.73 1.31 -5.08
C LEU A 16 5.20 1.82 -6.46
N LEU A 17 5.23 3.13 -6.69
CA LEU A 17 5.74 3.68 -7.94
C LEU A 17 7.24 3.36 -8.10
N PHE A 18 8.00 3.52 -7.02
CA PHE A 18 9.43 3.20 -7.00
C PHE A 18 9.67 1.73 -7.34
N SER A 19 8.91 0.79 -6.78
CA SER A 19 9.07 -0.63 -7.09
C SER A 19 8.77 -0.92 -8.56
N ILE A 20 7.72 -0.33 -9.15
CA ILE A 20 7.41 -0.49 -10.58
C ILE A 20 8.52 0.09 -11.45
N ILE A 21 9.02 1.29 -11.17
CA ILE A 21 10.12 1.89 -11.95
C ILE A 21 11.39 1.03 -11.84
N PHE A 22 11.72 0.59 -10.62
CA PHE A 22 12.88 -0.27 -10.39
C PHE A 22 12.74 -1.62 -11.11
N THR A 23 11.54 -2.19 -11.15
CA THR A 23 11.27 -3.40 -11.93
C THR A 23 11.47 -3.19 -13.43
N ALA A 24 11.01 -2.06 -13.98
CA ALA A 24 11.15 -1.73 -15.40
C ALA A 24 12.60 -1.43 -15.80
N LEU A 25 13.41 -0.90 -14.88
CA LEU A 25 14.84 -0.69 -15.12
C LEU A 25 15.65 -1.98 -15.05
N THR A 26 15.26 -2.90 -14.17
CA THR A 26 16.00 -4.17 -13.97
C THR A 26 15.62 -5.23 -14.99
N PHE A 27 14.35 -5.28 -15.43
CA PHE A 27 13.86 -6.21 -16.43
C PHE A 27 13.38 -5.45 -17.66
N SER A 28 14.01 -5.72 -18.82
CA SER A 28 13.66 -5.10 -20.10
C SER A 28 12.28 -5.52 -20.65
N MET A 29 11.67 -6.55 -20.06
CA MET A 29 10.33 -7.02 -20.41
C MET A 29 9.39 -6.94 -19.21
N ILE A 30 8.28 -6.23 -19.38
CA ILE A 30 7.15 -6.17 -18.43
C ILE A 30 6.59 -7.59 -18.16
N HIS A 31 6.77 -8.54 -19.09
CA HIS A 31 6.18 -9.87 -18.96
C HIS A 31 6.90 -10.81 -17.97
N SER A 32 8.16 -10.54 -17.59
CA SER A 32 8.87 -11.33 -16.56
C SER A 32 8.65 -10.84 -15.13
N LEU A 33 7.82 -9.79 -14.95
CA LEU A 33 7.64 -9.08 -13.67
C LEU A 33 7.16 -9.97 -12.51
N LEU A 34 6.39 -11.02 -12.81
CA LEU A 34 5.67 -11.75 -11.77
C LEU A 34 6.50 -12.83 -11.06
N ILE A 35 7.62 -13.30 -11.64
CA ILE A 35 8.16 -14.63 -11.24
C ILE A 35 9.62 -14.62 -10.77
N SER A 36 10.49 -13.69 -11.18
CA SER A 36 11.94 -13.93 -11.00
C SER A 36 12.59 -13.30 -9.75
N ASN A 37 12.03 -12.25 -9.14
CA ASN A 37 12.72 -11.55 -8.05
C ASN A 37 11.87 -11.43 -6.78
N LEU A 38 12.19 -12.28 -5.79
CA LEU A 38 11.60 -12.27 -4.45
C LEU A 38 11.63 -10.87 -3.81
N PHE A 39 12.71 -10.11 -4.05
CA PHE A 39 12.87 -8.76 -3.49
C PHE A 39 11.88 -7.74 -4.07
N LEU A 40 11.52 -7.84 -5.34
CA LEU A 40 10.56 -6.93 -5.96
C LEU A 40 9.14 -7.23 -5.50
N ASN A 41 8.80 -8.51 -5.40
CA ASN A 41 7.51 -8.95 -4.86
C ASN A 41 7.35 -8.54 -3.39
N THR A 42 8.40 -8.64 -2.56
CA THR A 42 8.33 -8.15 -1.18
C THR A 42 8.18 -6.63 -1.10
N LEU A 43 8.83 -5.86 -1.98
CA LEU A 43 8.65 -4.41 -2.06
C LEU A 43 7.21 -4.03 -2.43
N ILE A 44 6.65 -4.62 -3.49
CA ILE A 44 5.25 -4.38 -3.90
C ILE A 44 4.30 -4.76 -2.77
N ASN A 45 4.44 -5.96 -2.20
CA ASN A 45 3.58 -6.42 -1.09
C ASN A 45 3.71 -5.53 0.14
N SER A 46 4.91 -5.07 0.49
CA SER A 46 5.09 -4.15 1.62
C SER A 46 4.38 -2.82 1.40
N SER A 47 4.39 -2.27 0.18
CA SER A 47 3.66 -1.05 -0.18
C SER A 47 2.14 -1.22 -0.08
N LEU A 48 1.61 -2.37 -0.53
CA LEU A 48 0.19 -2.70 -0.47
C LEU A 48 -0.27 -2.96 0.97
N LEU A 49 0.52 -3.67 1.77
CA LEU A 49 0.25 -3.88 3.20
C LEU A 49 0.25 -2.56 3.97
N LEU A 50 1.13 -1.60 3.60
CA LEU A 50 1.13 -0.26 4.16
C LEU A 50 -0.16 0.50 3.82
N LYS A 51 -0.64 0.43 2.56
CA LYS A 51 -1.95 1.00 2.17
C LYS A 51 -3.11 0.37 2.93
N MET A 52 -3.07 -0.95 3.16
CA MET A 52 -4.08 -1.67 3.94
C MET A 52 -3.95 -1.44 5.46
N GLY A 53 -2.82 -0.97 5.98
CA GLY A 53 -2.59 -0.94 7.42
C GLY A 53 -2.60 -2.34 8.04
N ALA A 54 -2.15 -3.36 7.30
CA ALA A 54 -1.96 -4.71 7.81
C ALA A 54 -0.62 -4.81 8.55
N ALA A 55 -0.46 -5.84 9.39
CA ALA A 55 0.81 -6.07 10.09
C ALA A 55 1.97 -6.27 9.08
N PRO A 56 3.18 -5.75 9.35
CA PRO A 56 3.62 -4.97 10.51
C PRO A 56 3.26 -3.46 10.45
N PHE A 57 2.73 -2.96 9.34
CA PHE A 57 2.45 -1.53 9.06
C PHE A 57 1.10 -1.00 9.59
N HIS A 58 0.57 -1.60 10.64
CA HIS A 58 -0.76 -1.31 11.17
C HIS A 58 -0.84 -0.08 12.07
N PHE A 59 0.28 0.46 12.56
CA PHE A 59 0.28 1.49 13.61
C PHE A 59 -0.41 2.81 13.23
N TRP A 60 -0.47 3.14 11.94
CA TRP A 60 -1.20 4.34 11.51
C TRP A 60 -2.72 4.17 11.62
N PHE A 61 -3.20 2.92 11.59
CA PHE A 61 -4.61 2.61 11.46
C PHE A 61 -5.43 2.97 12.71
N PRO A 62 -5.09 2.51 13.95
CA PRO A 62 -5.86 2.84 15.14
C PRO A 62 -5.96 4.35 15.40
N GLY A 63 -4.83 5.07 15.31
CA GLY A 63 -4.78 6.50 15.58
C GLY A 63 -5.44 7.37 14.50
N VAL A 64 -5.65 6.83 13.29
CA VAL A 64 -6.50 7.49 12.28
C VAL A 64 -7.97 7.19 12.55
N MET A 65 -8.32 5.94 12.89
CA MET A 65 -9.69 5.52 13.15
C MET A 65 -10.33 6.27 14.32
N GLU A 66 -9.58 6.49 15.41
CA GLU A 66 -10.05 7.22 16.59
C GLU A 66 -10.45 8.68 16.28
N GLY A 67 -9.81 9.30 15.28
CA GLY A 67 -10.05 10.70 14.92
C GLY A 67 -11.00 10.90 13.74
N LEU A 68 -11.77 9.89 13.33
CA LEU A 68 -12.72 9.95 12.21
C LEU A 68 -14.17 9.85 12.67
N THR A 69 -15.09 10.40 11.89
CA THR A 69 -16.52 10.14 12.04
C THR A 69 -16.86 8.72 11.61
N TRP A 70 -17.95 8.15 12.13
CA TRP A 70 -18.39 6.79 11.79
C TRP A 70 -18.51 6.53 10.28
N ASN A 71 -19.07 7.48 9.52
CA ASN A 71 -19.21 7.34 8.08
C ASN A 71 -17.84 7.24 7.38
N ASN A 72 -16.89 8.10 7.77
CA ASN A 72 -15.54 8.05 7.20
C ASN A 72 -14.77 6.79 7.65
N GLY A 73 -15.01 6.33 8.89
CA GLY A 73 -14.49 5.07 9.40
C GLY A 73 -14.99 3.87 8.60
N LEU A 74 -16.27 3.83 8.25
CA LEU A 74 -16.85 2.78 7.39
C LEU A 74 -16.18 2.75 6.01
N ILE A 75 -16.00 3.91 5.37
CA ILE A 75 -15.32 4.02 4.06
C ILE A 75 -13.86 3.52 4.17
N LEU A 76 -13.16 3.88 5.25
CA LEU A 76 -11.77 3.48 5.47
C LEU A 76 -11.61 1.98 5.77
N MET A 77 -12.60 1.38 6.44
CA MET A 77 -12.63 -0.06 6.73
C MET A 77 -13.02 -0.91 5.52
N THR A 78 -13.83 -0.38 4.60
CA THR A 78 -14.40 -1.16 3.49
C THR A 78 -13.82 -0.74 2.14
N TRP A 79 -14.19 0.44 1.65
CA TRP A 79 -13.88 0.90 0.31
C TRP A 79 -12.37 0.99 0.04
N GLN A 80 -11.61 1.50 1.01
CA GLN A 80 -10.15 1.65 0.87
C GLN A 80 -9.39 0.32 0.85
N LYS A 81 -10.01 -0.80 1.25
CA LYS A 81 -9.36 -2.13 1.25
C LYS A 81 -9.48 -2.84 -0.10
N ILE A 82 -10.49 -2.53 -0.90
CA ILE A 82 -10.83 -3.27 -2.13
C ILE A 82 -9.66 -3.23 -3.13
N ALA A 83 -9.17 -2.04 -3.48
CA ALA A 83 -8.13 -1.91 -4.49
C ALA A 83 -6.80 -2.58 -4.08
N PRO A 84 -6.28 -2.39 -2.84
CA PRO A 84 -5.12 -3.15 -2.38
C PRO A 84 -5.34 -4.67 -2.40
N LEU A 85 -6.54 -5.18 -2.10
CA LEU A 85 -6.82 -6.63 -2.06
C LEU A 85 -6.82 -7.27 -3.43
N ILE A 86 -7.16 -6.51 -4.47
CA ILE A 86 -7.13 -7.00 -5.86
C ILE A 86 -5.69 -7.08 -6.38
N LEU A 87 -4.80 -6.24 -5.87
CA LEU A 87 -3.40 -6.15 -6.33
C LEU A 87 -2.43 -7.07 -5.58
N LEU A 88 -2.83 -7.52 -4.38
CA LEU A 88 -2.06 -8.42 -3.52
C LEU A 88 -2.35 -9.86 -3.92
#